data_AF-A0A956TQM0-F1
#
_entry.id   AF-A0A956TQM0-F1
#
_cell.length_a   1.000
_cell.length_b   1.000
_cell.length_c   1.000
_cell.angle_alpha   90.00
_cell.angle_beta   90.00
_cell.angle_gamma   90.00
#
_symmetry.space_group_name_H-M   'P 1'
#
loop_
_entity.id
_entity.type
_entity.pdbx_description
1 polymer ?
#
loop_
_entity_poly.entity_id
_entity_poly.type
_entity_poly.pdbx_seq_one_letter_code
_entity_poly.pdbx_strand_id
1 'polypeptide(L)'
;AAQLSFWALSDILKENEDETLHIVPLAVKYTYENDISGALSSALTDLEHKLGVKCTTTSLRERVRIVAEKLLDILEKEYRHQSPDGATMNERVDSLRQVILQHAAKQLDVELPTSQRQLEQVRVVRNAIDDYIYDTEHGDSQYEKKVHDEMSRTVASCYKDIGRVVNFIAIYDGYLSEHMTQERCADIIDRLETEVNGREAEPRGPRRIYIRVGDPIDLKSHMDAYRANKRKAVATVTDEIFSQISSMLEATETERQPVFVK
;
A
#
# COMPACT_ATOMS: atom_id res chain seq x y z
N ALA A 1 6.56 -3.11 -13.63
CA ALA A 1 6.23 -2.72 -15.02
C ALA A 1 7.44 -2.88 -15.93
N ALA A 2 8.47 -2.04 -15.83
CA ALA A 2 9.61 -2.03 -16.76
C ALA A 2 10.28 -3.40 -16.99
N GLN A 3 10.56 -4.17 -15.92
CA GLN A 3 11.21 -5.48 -16.05
C GLN A 3 10.41 -6.49 -16.89
N LEU A 4 9.09 -6.60 -16.66
CA LEU A 4 8.22 -7.48 -17.44
C LEU A 4 8.15 -7.04 -18.89
N SER A 5 8.10 -5.72 -19.14
CA SER A 5 8.07 -5.17 -20.50
C SER A 5 9.37 -5.44 -21.26
N PHE A 6 10.54 -5.36 -20.61
CA PHE A 6 11.81 -5.75 -21.22
C PHE A 6 11.88 -7.25 -21.56
N TRP A 7 11.31 -8.10 -20.71
CA TRP A 7 11.19 -9.54 -21.02
C TRP A 7 10.31 -9.77 -22.24
N ALA A 8 9.11 -9.16 -22.26
CA ALA A 8 8.21 -9.24 -23.40
C ALA A 8 8.87 -8.75 -24.70
N LEU A 9 9.55 -7.59 -24.67
CA LEU A 9 10.27 -7.09 -25.83
C LEU A 9 11.41 -8.03 -26.25
N SER A 10 12.11 -8.66 -25.30
CA SER A 10 13.16 -9.64 -25.63
C SER A 10 12.63 -10.86 -26.35
N ASP A 11 11.39 -11.27 -26.08
CA ASP A 11 10.73 -12.37 -26.78
C ASP A 11 10.21 -11.93 -28.15
N ILE A 12 9.57 -10.75 -28.25
CA ILE A 12 9.13 -10.16 -29.52
C ILE A 12 10.29 -10.03 -30.51
N LEU A 13 11.45 -9.53 -30.06
CA LEU A 13 12.62 -9.32 -30.91
C LEU A 13 13.27 -10.63 -31.41
N LYS A 14 12.96 -11.79 -30.81
CA LYS A 14 13.40 -13.09 -31.36
C LYS A 14 12.60 -13.50 -32.59
N GLU A 15 11.34 -13.06 -32.67
CA GLU A 15 10.44 -13.37 -33.78
C GLU A 15 10.51 -12.29 -34.88
N ASN A 16 10.62 -11.02 -34.49
CA ASN A 16 10.70 -9.89 -35.40
C ASN A 16 11.62 -8.78 -34.84
N GLU A 17 12.79 -8.59 -35.45
CA GLU A 17 13.80 -7.62 -35.00
C GLU A 17 13.36 -6.16 -35.17
N ASP A 18 12.36 -5.87 -36.00
CA ASP A 18 11.89 -4.52 -36.31
C ASP A 18 10.84 -3.99 -35.33
N GLU A 19 10.20 -4.86 -34.55
CA GLU A 19 9.15 -4.48 -33.60
C GLU A 19 9.68 -3.66 -32.41
N THR A 20 8.77 -2.94 -31.76
CA THR A 20 9.04 -2.25 -30.50
C THR A 20 7.87 -2.36 -29.53
N LEU A 21 8.16 -2.15 -28.25
CA LEU A 21 7.19 -2.08 -27.17
C LEU A 21 7.31 -0.72 -26.48
N HIS A 22 6.17 -0.04 -26.34
CA HIS A 22 6.11 1.23 -25.61
C HIS A 22 5.50 1.04 -24.23
N ILE A 23 6.03 1.75 -23.24
CA ILE A 23 5.35 1.98 -21.96
C ILE A 23 4.71 3.36 -22.02
N VAL A 24 3.41 3.45 -21.79
CA VAL A 24 2.69 4.74 -21.73
C VAL A 24 2.32 5.04 -20.28
N PRO A 25 2.99 6.00 -19.62
CA PRO A 25 2.65 6.38 -18.24
C PRO A 25 1.26 7.01 -18.16
N LEU A 26 0.51 6.69 -17.10
CA LEU A 26 -0.80 7.27 -16.82
C LEU A 26 -0.82 7.83 -15.40
N ALA A 27 -1.20 9.10 -15.26
CA ALA A 27 -1.50 9.70 -13.97
C ALA A 27 -3.01 9.81 -13.80
N VAL A 28 -3.52 9.28 -12.68
CA VAL A 28 -4.95 9.31 -12.35
C VAL A 28 -5.10 9.92 -10.96
N LYS A 29 -5.85 11.02 -10.87
CA LYS A 29 -6.16 11.69 -9.60
C LYS A 29 -7.67 11.71 -9.39
N TYR A 30 -8.11 11.17 -8.26
CA TYR A 30 -9.50 11.24 -7.80
C TYR A 30 -9.67 12.43 -6.87
N THR A 31 -10.74 13.20 -7.06
CA THR A 31 -11.12 14.33 -6.19
C THR A 31 -12.61 14.29 -5.88
N TYR A 32 -13.02 14.86 -4.77
CA TYR A 32 -14.45 15.08 -4.49
C TYR A 32 -14.86 16.45 -5.05
N GLU A 33 -15.99 16.50 -5.76
CA GLU A 33 -16.48 17.76 -6.35
C GLU A 33 -17.06 18.71 -5.31
N ASN A 34 -17.61 18.16 -4.24
CA ASN A 34 -18.28 18.90 -3.17
C ASN A 34 -17.56 18.66 -1.84
N ASP A 35 -17.86 19.50 -0.84
CA ASP A 35 -17.41 19.30 0.53
C ASP A 35 -18.02 18.02 1.13
N ILE A 36 -17.16 17.06 1.47
CA ILE A 36 -17.56 15.78 2.09
C ILE A 36 -17.33 15.75 3.61
N SER A 37 -17.06 16.88 4.27
CA SER A 37 -16.75 16.96 5.71
C SER A 37 -17.84 16.31 6.58
N GLY A 38 -19.11 16.40 6.19
CA GLY A 38 -20.21 15.73 6.88
C GLY A 38 -20.10 14.20 6.85
N ALA A 39 -19.78 13.63 5.69
CA ALA A 39 -19.58 12.18 5.54
C ALA A 39 -18.32 11.70 6.27
N LEU A 40 -17.22 12.49 6.23
CA LEU A 40 -15.99 12.21 7.00
C LEU A 40 -16.28 12.21 8.50
N SER A 41 -17.06 13.19 8.99
CA SER A 41 -17.47 13.28 10.40
C SER A 41 -18.28 12.08 10.85
N SER A 42 -19.24 11.63 10.02
CA SER A 42 -20.07 10.46 10.32
C SER A 42 -19.24 9.18 10.38
N ALA A 43 -18.35 8.96 9.41
CA ALA A 43 -17.47 7.79 9.39
C ALA A 43 -16.54 7.75 10.62
N LEU A 44 -16.03 8.91 11.05
CA LEU A 44 -15.26 8.99 12.29
C LEU A 44 -16.11 8.69 13.52
N THR A 45 -17.37 9.12 13.58
CA THR A 45 -18.27 8.80 14.69
C THR A 45 -18.49 7.28 14.81
N ASP A 46 -18.62 6.59 13.67
CA ASP A 46 -18.76 5.14 13.66
C ASP A 46 -17.47 4.43 14.13
N LEU A 47 -16.31 4.90 13.69
CA LEU A 47 -15.00 4.41 14.15
C LEU A 47 -14.80 4.66 15.65
N GLU A 48 -15.12 5.85 16.13
CA GLU A 48 -15.06 6.25 17.53
C GLU A 48 -15.91 5.33 18.40
N HIS A 49 -17.15 5.05 17.98
CA HIS A 49 -18.04 4.14 18.67
C HIS A 49 -17.48 2.71 18.72
N LYS A 50 -16.98 2.17 17.60
CA LYS A 50 -16.41 0.82 17.52
C LYS A 50 -15.15 0.65 18.35
N LEU A 51 -14.35 1.71 18.49
CA LEU A 51 -13.11 1.70 19.27
C LEU A 51 -13.33 2.14 20.73
N GLY A 52 -14.55 2.51 21.11
CA GLY A 52 -14.88 3.00 22.45
C GLY A 52 -14.22 4.34 22.79
N VAL A 53 -13.97 5.18 21.78
CA VAL A 53 -13.36 6.50 21.91
C VAL A 53 -14.45 7.55 22.06
N LYS A 54 -14.24 8.52 22.96
CA LYS A 54 -15.06 9.72 23.05
C LYS A 54 -14.24 10.93 22.63
N CYS A 55 -14.57 11.50 21.48
CA CYS A 55 -13.97 12.74 21.00
C CYS A 55 -14.79 13.94 21.48
N THR A 56 -14.14 14.92 22.10
CA THR A 56 -14.76 16.20 22.48
C THR A 56 -14.48 17.33 21.50
N THR A 57 -13.54 17.09 20.56
CA THR A 57 -13.14 18.03 19.51
C THR A 57 -14.01 17.90 18.27
N THR A 58 -14.23 19.02 17.57
CA THR A 58 -14.90 19.06 16.28
C THR A 58 -13.93 18.98 15.10
N SER A 59 -12.62 19.14 15.32
CA SER A 59 -11.63 19.07 14.26
C SER A 59 -11.48 17.64 13.77
N LEU A 60 -11.73 17.41 12.48
CA LEU A 60 -11.64 16.07 11.88
C LEU A 60 -10.23 15.51 12.00
N ARG A 61 -9.21 16.37 11.89
CA ARG A 61 -7.80 16.02 12.05
C ARG A 61 -7.49 15.47 13.45
N GLU A 62 -7.97 16.14 14.49
CA GLU A 62 -7.75 15.68 15.87
C GLU A 62 -8.52 14.39 16.15
N ARG A 63 -9.74 14.26 15.63
CA ARG A 63 -10.54 13.03 15.73
C ARG A 63 -9.84 11.85 15.05
N VAL A 64 -9.32 12.02 13.83
CA VAL A 64 -8.50 11.02 13.13
C VAL A 64 -7.30 10.61 13.99
N ARG A 65 -6.60 11.59 14.58
CA ARG A 65 -5.45 11.32 15.45
C ARG A 65 -5.82 10.45 16.63
N ILE A 66 -6.88 10.80 17.36
CA ILE A 66 -7.33 10.06 18.54
C ILE A 66 -7.75 8.63 18.15
N VAL A 67 -8.45 8.47 17.03
CA VAL A 67 -8.85 7.16 16.50
C VAL A 67 -7.62 6.32 16.12
N ALA A 68 -6.65 6.90 15.42
CA ALA A 68 -5.42 6.23 15.03
C ALA A 68 -4.56 5.83 16.23
N GLU A 69 -4.39 6.73 17.21
CA GLU A 69 -3.67 6.44 18.47
C GLU A 69 -4.34 5.31 19.24
N LYS A 70 -5.68 5.32 19.34
CA LYS A 70 -6.41 4.24 20.02
C LYS A 70 -6.23 2.89 19.32
N LEU A 71 -6.31 2.89 17.99
CA LEU A 71 -6.12 1.67 17.19
C LEU A 71 -4.69 1.15 17.35
N LEU A 72 -3.70 2.04 17.33
CA LEU A 72 -2.30 1.70 17.58
C LEU A 72 -2.11 1.06 18.97
N ASP A 73 -2.70 1.64 20.02
CA ASP A 73 -2.64 1.09 21.38
C ASP A 73 -3.23 -0.33 21.45
N ILE A 74 -4.32 -0.60 20.73
CA ILE A 74 -4.96 -1.92 20.69
C ILE A 74 -4.01 -2.93 20.02
N LEU A 75 -3.41 -2.55 18.89
CA LEU A 75 -2.52 -3.44 18.15
C LEU A 75 -1.20 -3.68 18.88
N GLU A 76 -0.59 -2.65 19.47
CA GLU A 76 0.61 -2.83 20.30
C GLU A 76 0.35 -3.84 21.43
N LYS A 77 -0.81 -3.76 22.10
CA LYS A 77 -1.20 -4.75 23.12
C LYS A 77 -1.39 -6.15 22.56
N GLU A 78 -2.06 -6.27 21.42
CA GLU A 78 -2.32 -7.57 20.77
C GLU A 78 -1.01 -8.26 20.38
N TYR A 79 -0.07 -7.51 19.80
CA TYR A 79 1.26 -8.01 19.43
C TYR A 79 2.25 -8.04 20.61
N ARG A 80 1.82 -7.69 21.82
CA ARG A 80 2.65 -7.59 23.03
C ARG A 80 3.91 -6.74 22.79
N HIS A 81 3.78 -5.71 21.97
CA HIS A 81 4.81 -4.76 21.64
C HIS A 81 4.72 -3.56 22.57
N GLN A 82 5.87 -3.11 23.05
CA GLN A 82 5.98 -1.88 23.83
C GLN A 82 6.97 -0.96 23.12
N SER A 83 6.45 0.17 22.67
CA SER A 83 7.27 1.22 22.10
C SER A 83 8.06 1.93 23.20
N PRO A 84 9.27 2.46 22.90
CA PRO A 84 10.08 3.19 23.88
C PRO A 84 9.34 4.40 24.48
N ASP A 85 9.66 4.73 25.73
CA ASP A 85 9.13 5.93 26.38
C ASP A 85 9.51 7.19 25.59
N GLY A 86 8.51 8.02 25.27
CA GLY A 86 8.69 9.25 24.49
C GLY A 86 8.77 9.04 22.98
N ALA A 87 8.57 7.82 22.47
CA ALA A 87 8.50 7.56 21.03
C ALA A 87 7.35 8.34 20.38
N THR A 88 7.64 8.95 19.24
CA THR A 88 6.63 9.58 18.38
C THR A 88 5.69 8.52 17.80
N MET A 89 4.49 8.93 17.40
CA MET A 89 3.52 8.03 16.77
C MET A 89 4.12 7.28 15.55
N ASN A 90 4.97 7.94 14.78
CA ASN A 90 5.62 7.32 13.61
C ASN A 90 6.60 6.22 14.02
N GLU A 91 7.43 6.47 15.04
CA GLU A 91 8.37 5.45 15.56
C GLU A 91 7.64 4.25 16.16
N ARG A 92 6.52 4.50 16.87
CA ARG A 92 5.65 3.45 17.40
C ARG A 92 5.10 2.55 16.29
N VAL A 93 4.69 3.16 15.18
CA VAL A 93 4.17 2.39 14.03
C VAL A 93 5.26 1.66 13.29
N ASP A 94 6.38 2.32 13.01
CA ASP A 94 7.50 1.70 12.32
C ASP A 94 7.98 0.45 13.08
N SER A 95 8.07 0.54 14.41
CA SER A 95 8.42 -0.58 15.27
C SER A 95 7.34 -1.65 15.32
N LEU A 96 6.07 -1.30 15.47
CA LEU A 96 4.97 -2.27 15.44
C LEU A 96 4.93 -3.02 14.10
N ARG A 97 5.05 -2.32 12.97
CA ARG A 97 5.11 -2.93 11.63
C ARG A 97 6.24 -3.93 11.53
N GLN A 98 7.41 -3.60 12.08
CA GLN A 98 8.55 -4.51 12.10
C GLN A 98 8.25 -5.77 12.92
N VAL A 99 7.61 -5.64 14.08
CA VAL A 99 7.21 -6.77 14.92
C VAL A 99 6.21 -7.68 14.20
N ILE A 100 5.20 -7.09 13.54
CA ILE A 100 4.21 -7.84 12.76
C ILE A 100 4.89 -8.60 11.62
N LEU A 101 5.79 -7.95 10.88
CA LEU A 101 6.56 -8.60 9.81
C LEU A 101 7.41 -9.76 10.33
N GLN A 102 8.14 -9.56 11.43
CA GLN A 102 8.95 -10.61 12.05
C GLN A 102 8.09 -11.78 12.54
N HIS A 103 6.91 -11.50 13.09
CA HIS A 103 5.98 -12.52 13.53
C HIS A 103 5.49 -13.36 12.35
N ALA A 104 5.04 -12.73 11.26
CA ALA A 104 4.59 -13.42 10.05
C ALA A 104 5.73 -14.23 9.39
N ALA A 105 6.93 -13.64 9.29
CA ALA A 105 8.10 -14.31 8.73
C ALA A 105 8.51 -15.55 9.55
N LYS A 106 8.44 -15.47 10.88
CA LYS A 106 8.70 -16.61 11.77
C LYS A 106 7.68 -17.75 11.59
N GLN A 107 6.40 -17.43 11.35
CA GLN A 107 5.38 -18.46 11.08
C GLN A 107 5.64 -19.20 9.76
N LEU A 108 6.27 -18.54 8.79
CA LEU A 108 6.59 -19.07 7.47
C LEU A 108 8.02 -19.62 7.36
N ASP A 109 8.81 -19.53 8.44
CA ASP A 109 10.24 -19.88 8.46
C ASP A 109 11.06 -19.15 7.38
N VAL A 110 10.78 -17.84 7.19
CA VAL A 110 11.45 -16.99 6.20
C VAL A 110 12.33 -15.95 6.88
N GLU A 111 13.53 -15.76 6.36
CA GLU A 111 14.42 -14.69 6.81
C GLU A 111 14.08 -13.35 6.14
N LEU A 112 13.88 -12.32 6.97
CA LEU A 112 13.66 -10.97 6.47
C LEU A 112 14.98 -10.24 6.22
N PRO A 113 15.15 -9.58 5.06
CA PRO A 113 16.34 -8.79 4.79
C PRO A 113 16.38 -7.51 5.64
N THR A 114 17.37 -7.43 6.53
CA THR A 114 17.54 -6.32 7.50
C THR A 114 17.82 -4.96 6.84
N SER A 115 18.38 -4.94 5.62
CA SER A 115 18.77 -3.72 4.91
C SER A 115 17.69 -3.14 3.99
N GLN A 116 16.53 -3.81 3.88
CA GLN A 116 15.48 -3.41 2.95
C GLN A 116 14.38 -2.60 3.62
N ARG A 117 13.70 -1.77 2.82
CA ARG A 117 12.50 -1.05 3.25
C ARG A 117 11.40 -2.05 3.63
N GLN A 118 10.56 -1.70 4.59
CA GLN A 118 9.48 -2.58 5.06
C GLN A 118 8.51 -3.01 3.94
N LEU A 119 8.31 -2.19 2.90
CA LEU A 119 7.52 -2.59 1.72
C LEU A 119 8.14 -3.76 0.93
N GLU A 120 9.46 -3.88 0.90
CA GLU A 120 10.11 -5.03 0.28
C GLU A 120 10.02 -6.27 1.17
N GLN A 121 10.16 -6.10 2.50
CA GLN A 121 9.92 -7.18 3.46
C GLN A 121 8.47 -7.71 3.37
N VAL A 122 7.49 -6.82 3.22
CA VAL A 122 6.09 -7.17 2.92
C VAL A 122 5.98 -8.08 1.69
N ARG A 123 6.71 -7.77 0.61
CA ARG A 123 6.71 -8.60 -0.60
C ARG A 123 7.33 -9.97 -0.36
N VAL A 124 8.44 -10.04 0.38
CA VAL A 124 9.07 -11.32 0.74
C VAL A 124 8.09 -12.21 1.49
N VAL A 125 7.44 -11.68 2.53
CA VAL A 125 6.47 -12.46 3.30
C VAL A 125 5.26 -12.83 2.46
N ARG A 126 4.73 -11.89 1.65
CA ARG A 126 3.58 -12.17 0.77
C ARG A 126 3.88 -13.27 -0.24
N ASN A 127 5.04 -13.23 -0.89
CA ASN A 127 5.44 -14.27 -1.84
C ASN A 127 5.55 -15.62 -1.13
N ALA A 128 6.11 -15.68 0.07
CA ALA A 128 6.17 -16.93 0.83
C ALA A 128 4.79 -17.47 1.23
N ILE A 129 3.82 -16.59 1.56
CA ILE A 129 2.43 -16.99 1.77
C ILE A 129 1.83 -17.54 0.49
N ASP A 130 1.99 -16.83 -0.63
CA ASP A 130 1.45 -17.22 -1.94
C ASP A 130 2.06 -18.56 -2.38
N ASP A 131 3.38 -18.71 -2.29
CA ASP A 131 4.10 -19.95 -2.60
C ASP A 131 3.58 -21.11 -1.75
N TYR A 132 3.38 -20.92 -0.43
CA TYR A 132 2.87 -21.97 0.43
C TYR A 132 1.42 -22.38 0.09
N ILE A 133 0.53 -21.41 -0.11
CA ILE A 133 -0.91 -21.67 -0.30
C ILE A 133 -1.21 -22.25 -1.69
N TYR A 134 -0.47 -21.83 -2.72
CA TYR A 134 -0.71 -22.24 -4.10
C TYR A 134 0.24 -23.35 -4.57
N ASP A 135 1.08 -23.89 -3.70
CA ASP A 135 1.92 -25.04 -4.03
C ASP A 135 1.07 -26.31 -4.17
N THR A 136 0.88 -26.71 -5.43
CA THR A 136 0.11 -27.88 -5.84
C THR A 136 0.84 -29.22 -5.66
N GLU A 137 2.12 -29.22 -5.26
CA GLU A 137 2.97 -30.42 -5.20
C GLU A 137 3.03 -31.11 -3.82
N HIS A 138 2.04 -30.87 -2.96
CA HIS A 138 2.04 -31.44 -1.61
C HIS A 138 1.39 -32.84 -1.53
N GLY A 139 2.25 -33.85 -1.46
CA GLY A 139 1.95 -35.19 -0.94
C GLY A 139 1.05 -36.06 -1.82
N ASP A 140 1.42 -37.33 -1.97
CA ASP A 140 0.63 -38.28 -2.75
C ASP A 140 -0.62 -38.77 -1.98
N SER A 141 -0.62 -38.66 -0.64
CA SER A 141 -1.68 -39.19 0.20
C SER A 141 -2.78 -38.17 0.53
N GLN A 142 -3.99 -38.68 0.79
CA GLN A 142 -5.12 -37.84 1.23
C GLN A 142 -4.87 -37.18 2.60
N TYR A 143 -4.04 -37.79 3.45
CA TYR A 143 -3.73 -37.24 4.78
C TYR A 143 -2.75 -36.06 4.69
N GLU A 144 -1.71 -36.16 3.84
CA GLU A 144 -0.78 -35.04 3.62
C GLU A 144 -1.49 -33.81 3.06
N LYS A 145 -2.40 -34.01 2.09
CA LYS A 145 -3.24 -32.92 1.56
C LYS A 145 -4.10 -32.28 2.64
N LYS A 146 -4.71 -33.08 3.52
CA LYS A 146 -5.51 -32.56 4.63
C LYS A 146 -4.65 -31.75 5.62
N VAL A 147 -3.46 -32.23 5.97
CA VAL A 147 -2.53 -31.51 6.86
C VAL A 147 -2.06 -30.20 6.22
N HIS A 148 -1.76 -30.23 4.92
CA HIS A 148 -1.42 -29.03 4.16
C HIS A 148 -2.59 -28.02 4.16
N ASP A 149 -3.82 -28.45 3.86
CA ASP A 149 -5.01 -27.58 3.90
C ASP A 149 -5.24 -26.94 5.29
N GLU A 150 -5.00 -27.68 6.36
CA GLU A 150 -5.09 -27.18 7.73
C GLU A 150 -4.03 -26.10 8.01
N MET A 151 -2.79 -26.31 7.56
CA MET A 151 -1.72 -25.34 7.70
C MET A 151 -1.93 -24.12 6.81
N SER A 152 -2.41 -24.30 5.58
CA SER A 152 -2.72 -23.22 4.63
C SER A 152 -3.77 -22.26 5.19
N ARG A 153 -4.73 -22.74 5.99
CA ARG A 153 -5.66 -21.86 6.73
C ARG A 153 -4.97 -21.03 7.80
N THR A 154 -3.98 -21.60 8.47
CA THR A 154 -3.17 -20.90 9.48
C THR A 154 -2.31 -19.83 8.81
N VAL A 155 -1.61 -20.20 7.74
CA VAL A 155 -0.79 -19.29 6.92
C VAL A 155 -1.61 -18.19 6.26
N ALA A 156 -2.84 -18.49 5.81
CA ALA A 156 -3.74 -17.49 5.25
C ALA A 156 -4.10 -16.38 6.24
N SER A 157 -4.03 -16.63 7.55
CA SER A 157 -4.24 -15.58 8.56
C SER A 157 -3.16 -14.49 8.51
N CYS A 158 -1.94 -14.82 8.05
CA CYS A 158 -0.86 -13.87 7.84
C CYS A 158 -1.18 -12.82 6.77
N TYR A 159 -2.11 -13.08 5.82
CA TYR A 159 -2.53 -12.03 4.88
C TYR A 159 -3.12 -10.82 5.59
N LYS A 160 -3.83 -11.03 6.71
CA LYS A 160 -4.39 -9.94 7.51
C LYS A 160 -3.27 -9.11 8.14
N ASP A 161 -2.25 -9.78 8.67
CA ASP A 161 -1.08 -9.13 9.28
C ASP A 161 -0.29 -8.32 8.24
N ILE A 162 -0.12 -8.86 7.03
CA ILE A 162 0.54 -8.15 5.93
C ILE A 162 -0.31 -6.98 5.43
N GLY A 163 -1.62 -7.17 5.29
CA GLY A 163 -2.56 -6.10 4.96
C GLY A 163 -2.51 -4.96 5.98
N ARG A 164 -2.44 -5.30 7.26
CA ARG A 164 -2.27 -4.34 8.36
C ARG A 164 -0.97 -3.56 8.23
N VAL A 165 0.17 -4.23 7.99
CA VAL A 165 1.45 -3.53 7.77
C VAL A 165 1.33 -2.54 6.61
N VAL A 166 0.73 -2.92 5.49
CA VAL A 166 0.53 -2.04 4.33
C VAL A 166 -0.39 -0.86 4.67
N ASN A 167 -1.51 -1.11 5.35
CA ASN A 167 -2.43 -0.05 5.78
C ASN A 167 -1.74 0.96 6.69
N PHE A 168 -0.92 0.50 7.63
CA PHE A 168 -0.16 1.33 8.57
C PHE A 168 1.12 1.93 7.96
N ILE A 169 1.57 1.52 6.77
CA ILE A 169 2.59 2.29 6.03
C ILE A 169 1.97 3.60 5.54
N ALA A 170 0.77 3.53 4.99
CA ALA A 170 0.12 4.69 4.45
C ALA A 170 -0.35 5.67 5.53
N ILE A 171 -0.82 5.20 6.70
CA ILE A 171 -1.41 6.08 7.75
C ILE A 171 -0.38 6.97 8.48
N TYR A 172 0.94 6.78 8.32
CA TYR A 172 1.91 7.39 9.24
C TYR A 172 2.99 8.26 8.61
N ASP A 173 3.29 8.12 7.30
CA ASP A 173 4.43 8.80 6.65
C ASP A 173 4.27 10.33 6.42
N GLY A 174 3.40 11.04 7.18
CA GLY A 174 3.24 12.50 7.09
C GLY A 174 1.82 13.01 7.33
N TYR A 175 1.07 12.35 8.20
CA TYR A 175 -0.38 12.17 8.00
C TYR A 175 -1.33 13.24 8.55
N LEU A 176 -0.88 14.24 9.32
CA LEU A 176 -1.76 15.26 9.88
C LEU A 176 -1.15 16.66 9.75
N SER A 177 -0.73 17.02 8.53
CA SER A 177 -0.29 18.39 8.26
C SER A 177 -1.47 19.37 8.37
N GLU A 178 -1.16 20.65 8.61
CA GLU A 178 -2.16 21.72 8.67
C GLU A 178 -2.90 21.93 7.31
N HIS A 179 -2.40 21.34 6.22
CA HIS A 179 -2.94 21.47 4.87
C HIS A 179 -3.50 20.15 4.33
N MET A 180 -4.24 19.41 5.16
CA MET A 180 -4.91 18.17 4.74
C MET A 180 -6.14 18.46 3.86
N THR A 181 -6.18 17.88 2.66
CA THR A 181 -7.38 17.93 1.81
C THR A 181 -8.41 16.89 2.22
N GLN A 182 -9.66 17.09 1.84
CA GLN A 182 -10.74 16.13 2.08
C GLN A 182 -10.44 14.75 1.47
N GLU A 183 -9.77 14.69 0.31
CA GLU A 183 -9.34 13.42 -0.30
C GLU A 183 -8.30 12.70 0.55
N ARG A 184 -7.32 13.46 1.07
CA ARG A 184 -6.31 12.90 1.95
C ARG A 184 -6.96 12.36 3.21
N CYS A 185 -7.84 13.15 3.84
CA CYS A 185 -8.61 12.75 5.02
C CYS A 185 -9.47 11.50 4.75
N ALA A 186 -10.15 11.45 3.60
CA ALA A 186 -10.95 10.32 3.19
C ALA A 186 -10.12 9.03 3.09
N ASP A 187 -8.93 9.07 2.47
CA ASP A 187 -8.03 7.92 2.35
C ASP A 187 -7.54 7.42 3.72
N ILE A 188 -7.35 8.32 4.69
CA ILE A 188 -7.04 7.92 6.08
C ILE A 188 -8.18 7.13 6.69
N ILE A 189 -9.38 7.71 6.62
CA ILE A 189 -10.57 7.13 7.23
C ILE A 189 -10.90 5.81 6.54
N ASP A 190 -10.74 5.71 5.21
CA ASP A 190 -10.93 4.46 4.45
C ASP A 190 -10.03 3.33 4.97
N ARG A 191 -8.76 3.63 5.26
CA ARG A 191 -7.82 2.64 5.79
C ARG A 191 -8.15 2.24 7.23
N LEU A 192 -8.55 3.21 8.06
CA LEU A 192 -9.00 2.94 9.44
C LEU A 192 -10.28 2.10 9.44
N GLU A 193 -11.24 2.42 8.57
CA GLU A 193 -12.46 1.64 8.37
C GLU A 193 -12.15 0.24 7.86
N THR A 194 -11.20 0.09 6.93
CA THR A 194 -10.80 -1.24 6.44
C THR A 194 -10.23 -2.09 7.57
N GLU A 195 -9.39 -1.52 8.43
CA GLU A 195 -8.83 -2.24 9.58
C GLU A 195 -9.90 -2.61 10.62
N VAL A 196 -10.78 -1.66 10.96
CA VAL A 196 -11.78 -1.85 12.03
C VAL A 196 -12.97 -2.68 11.57
N ASN A 197 -13.42 -2.50 10.33
CA ASN A 197 -14.63 -3.13 9.80
C ASN A 197 -14.34 -4.40 8.99
N GLY A 198 -13.10 -4.61 8.55
CA GLY A 198 -12.71 -5.76 7.72
C GLY A 198 -13.29 -5.74 6.32
N ARG A 199 -13.78 -4.59 5.84
CA ARG A 199 -14.36 -4.40 4.51
C ARG A 199 -13.86 -3.10 3.89
N GLU A 200 -13.80 -3.06 2.58
CA GLU A 200 -13.44 -1.87 1.83
C GLU A 200 -14.45 -0.74 2.09
N ALA A 201 -13.94 0.48 2.25
CA ALA A 201 -14.77 1.64 2.50
C ALA A 201 -15.41 2.14 1.19
N GLU A 202 -16.64 2.65 1.30
CA GLU A 202 -17.38 3.16 0.15
C GLU A 202 -17.02 4.62 -0.14
N PRO A 203 -17.05 5.06 -1.41
CA PRO A 203 -16.84 6.46 -1.75
C PRO A 203 -17.83 7.38 -1.04
N ARG A 204 -17.33 8.45 -0.42
CA ARG A 204 -18.12 9.37 0.42
C ARG A 204 -18.90 10.43 -0.36
N GLY A 205 -19.05 10.23 -1.66
CA GLY A 205 -19.75 11.15 -2.56
C GLY A 205 -19.28 11.02 -4.01
N PRO A 206 -19.87 11.82 -4.92
CA PRO A 206 -19.45 11.89 -6.31
C PRO A 206 -17.98 12.29 -6.44
N ARG A 207 -17.23 11.54 -7.27
CA ARG A 207 -15.82 11.77 -7.54
C ARG A 207 -15.62 12.26 -8.97
N ARG A 208 -14.74 13.23 -9.13
CA ARG A 208 -14.15 13.63 -10.41
C ARG A 208 -12.80 12.97 -10.57
N ILE A 209 -12.48 12.58 -11.80
CA ILE A 209 -11.20 11.94 -12.14
C ILE A 209 -10.48 12.84 -13.13
N TYR A 210 -9.23 13.19 -12.81
CA TYR A 210 -8.29 13.80 -13.74
C TYR A 210 -7.37 12.70 -14.25
N ILE A 211 -7.34 12.52 -15.57
CA ILE A 211 -6.47 11.54 -16.22
C ILE A 211 -5.52 12.30 -17.13
N ARG A 212 -4.22 12.05 -16.99
CA ARG A 212 -3.19 12.52 -17.90
C ARG A 212 -2.42 11.33 -18.47
N VAL A 213 -2.10 11.44 -19.76
CA VAL A 213 -1.35 10.45 -20.51
C VAL A 213 0.03 11.04 -20.77
N GLY A 214 1.07 10.32 -20.34
CA GLY A 214 2.46 10.70 -20.54
C GLY A 214 2.96 10.34 -21.93
N ASP A 215 4.21 10.72 -22.20
CA ASP A 215 4.88 10.40 -23.45
C ASP A 215 5.25 8.91 -23.48
N PRO A 216 4.98 8.20 -24.59
CA PRO A 216 5.38 6.80 -24.73
C PRO A 216 6.90 6.63 -24.62
N ILE A 217 7.33 5.73 -23.73
CA ILE A 217 8.73 5.34 -23.57
C ILE A 217 9.00 4.16 -24.50
N ASP A 218 9.78 4.37 -25.55
CA ASP A 218 10.20 3.34 -26.51
C ASP A 218 11.26 2.43 -25.89
N LEU A 219 10.90 1.20 -25.53
CA LEU A 219 11.83 0.27 -24.90
C LEU A 219 12.92 -0.24 -25.84
N LYS A 220 12.70 -0.22 -27.16
CA LYS A 220 13.71 -0.63 -28.14
C LYS A 220 14.95 0.26 -28.04
N SER A 221 14.75 1.57 -27.84
CA SER A 221 15.84 2.53 -27.61
C SER A 221 16.70 2.22 -26.38
N HIS A 222 16.18 1.46 -25.41
CA HIS A 222 16.89 1.08 -24.18
C HIS A 222 17.48 -0.34 -24.23
N MET A 223 17.31 -1.10 -25.32
CA MET A 223 17.70 -2.51 -25.38
C MET A 223 19.20 -2.75 -25.26
N ASP A 224 20.04 -1.87 -25.83
CA ASP A 224 21.49 -2.00 -25.72
C ASP A 224 21.95 -1.79 -24.27
N ALA A 225 21.39 -0.78 -23.58
CA ALA A 225 21.63 -0.56 -22.16
C ALA A 225 21.14 -1.74 -21.31
N TYR A 226 19.99 -2.33 -21.65
CA TYR A 226 19.44 -3.50 -20.96
C TYR A 226 20.33 -4.74 -21.13
N ARG A 227 20.83 -5.01 -22.35
CA ARG A 227 21.76 -6.11 -22.61
C ARG A 227 23.07 -5.95 -21.85
N ALA A 228 23.59 -4.72 -21.75
CA ALA A 228 24.81 -4.43 -21.02
C ALA A 228 24.63 -4.52 -19.49
N ASN A 229 23.53 -3.98 -18.94
CA ASN A 229 23.23 -4.03 -17.52
C ASN A 229 21.72 -3.97 -17.27
N LYS A 230 21.11 -5.16 -17.16
CA LYS A 230 19.67 -5.34 -16.95
C LYS A 230 19.15 -4.53 -15.76
N ARG A 231 19.83 -4.59 -14.61
CA ARG A 231 19.39 -3.94 -13.37
C ARG A 231 19.36 -2.42 -13.51
N LYS A 232 20.42 -1.85 -14.11
CA LYS A 232 20.54 -0.42 -14.31
C LYS A 232 19.50 0.09 -15.32
N ALA A 233 19.33 -0.59 -16.45
CA ALA A 233 18.35 -0.18 -17.47
C ALA A 233 16.91 -0.23 -16.94
N VAL A 234 16.54 -1.27 -16.20
CA VAL A 234 15.23 -1.36 -15.54
C VAL A 234 15.03 -0.21 -14.56
N ALA A 235 16.03 0.12 -13.74
CA ALA A 235 15.95 1.26 -12.82
C ALA A 235 15.75 2.57 -13.57
N THR A 236 16.54 2.84 -14.63
CA THR A 236 16.43 4.05 -15.44
C THR A 236 15.05 4.25 -16.05
N VAL A 237 14.49 3.22 -16.71
CA VAL A 237 13.13 3.31 -17.28
C VAL A 237 12.09 3.47 -16.18
N THR A 238 12.28 2.83 -15.03
CA THR A 238 11.37 2.98 -13.89
C THR A 238 11.39 4.41 -13.34
N ASP A 239 12.56 5.02 -13.22
CA ASP A 239 12.73 6.41 -12.78
C ASP A 239 12.09 7.38 -13.78
N GLU A 240 12.18 7.11 -15.09
CA GLU A 240 11.51 7.91 -16.12
C GLU A 240 9.99 7.83 -16.01
N ILE A 241 9.42 6.62 -15.88
CA ILE A 241 7.98 6.43 -15.62
C ILE A 241 7.56 7.22 -14.37
N PHE A 242 8.32 7.12 -13.29
CA PHE A 242 8.03 7.80 -12.03
C PHE A 242 8.08 9.32 -12.19
N SER A 243 9.07 9.85 -12.90
CA SER A 243 9.22 11.27 -13.19
C SER A 243 8.04 11.82 -13.98
N GLN A 244 7.64 11.14 -15.06
CA GLN A 244 6.48 11.53 -15.87
C GLN A 244 5.19 11.54 -15.04
N ILE A 245 4.93 10.47 -14.27
CA ILE A 245 3.72 10.39 -13.42
C ILE A 245 3.72 11.51 -12.37
N SER A 246 4.85 11.77 -11.73
CA SER A 246 4.96 12.81 -10.69
C SER A 246 4.66 14.19 -11.26
N SER A 247 5.28 14.54 -12.40
CA SER A 247 5.03 15.81 -13.08
C SER A 247 3.58 15.96 -13.53
N MET A 248 2.98 14.88 -14.07
CA MET A 248 1.57 14.90 -14.44
C MET A 248 0.64 15.08 -13.23
N LEU A 249 0.93 14.44 -12.10
CA LEU A 249 0.16 14.62 -10.87
C LEU A 249 0.29 16.04 -10.32
N GLU A 250 1.48 16.62 -10.30
CA GLU A 250 1.70 18.03 -9.93
C GLU A 250 0.91 18.97 -10.83
N ALA A 251 0.88 18.72 -12.14
CA ALA A 251 0.07 19.48 -13.09
C ALA A 251 -1.45 19.31 -12.86
N THR A 252 -1.92 18.24 -12.21
CA THR A 252 -3.34 18.15 -11.80
C THR A 252 -3.65 18.97 -10.54
N GLU A 253 -2.66 19.22 -9.69
CA GLU A 253 -2.85 20.02 -8.48
C GLU A 253 -3.14 21.50 -8.79
N THR A 254 -2.65 22.02 -9.92
CA THR A 254 -2.92 23.39 -10.37
C THR A 254 -4.30 23.57 -11.01
N GLU A 255 -4.91 22.50 -11.53
CA GLU A 255 -6.22 22.53 -12.20
C GLU A 255 -7.39 22.30 -11.24
N ARG A 256 -7.14 21.56 -10.14
CA ARG A 256 -8.18 21.28 -9.15
C ARG A 256 -8.28 22.42 -8.13
N GLN A 257 -9.46 22.54 -7.52
CA GLN A 257 -9.66 23.39 -6.34
C GLN A 257 -9.64 22.50 -5.08
N PRO A 258 -8.54 22.46 -4.31
CA PRO A 258 -8.48 21.64 -3.10
C PRO A 258 -9.43 22.17 -2.03
N VAL A 259 -10.25 21.28 -1.48
CA VAL A 259 -11.00 21.55 -0.24
C VAL A 259 -10.18 21.03 0.92
N PHE A 260 -9.79 21.94 1.82
CA PHE A 260 -9.03 21.62 3.02
C PHE A 260 -9.98 21.35 4.19
N VAL A 261 -9.64 20.32 4.97
CA VAL A 261 -10.38 19.93 6.16
C VAL A 261 -10.01 20.87 7.32
N LYS A 262 -11.00 21.29 8.10
CA LYS A 262 -10.83 22.07 9.33
C LYS A 262 -10.78 21.17 10.58
#